data_AF-X0LX83-F1
#
_entry.id   AF-X0LX83-F1
#
_cell.length_a   1.000
_cell.length_b   1.000
_cell.length_c   1.000
_cell.angle_alpha   90.00
_cell.angle_beta   90.00
_cell.angle_gamma   90.00
#
_symmetry.space_group_name_H-M   'P 1'
#
loop_
_entity.id
_entity.type
_entity.pdbx_description
1 polymer ?
#
loop_
_entity_poly.entity_id
_entity_poly.type
_entity_poly.pdbx_seq_one_letter_code
_entity_poly.pdbx_strand_id
1 'polypeptide(L)'
;MLSFFLYWSDDGQRVGWGQEAEVSMGQFWSLAAHLIREANRLCKDLMFGLEPDIDLLKIKDNMAKRDKGYSFVTEEGTELGLSRSIQVNLYSSEWVSLARELLKLVRG
;
A
#
# COMPACT_ATOMS: atom_id res chain seq x y z
N MET A 1 -1.22 -37.91 9.63
CA MET A 1 -1.84 -36.78 8.93
C MET A 1 -1.84 -35.62 9.92
N LEU A 2 -0.97 -34.61 9.74
CA LEU A 2 -0.95 -33.42 10.59
C LEU A 2 -2.14 -32.55 10.18
N SER A 3 -3.23 -32.63 10.92
CA SER A 3 -4.38 -31.76 10.71
C SER A 3 -4.02 -30.37 11.21
N PHE A 4 -3.81 -29.44 10.29
CA PHE A 4 -3.71 -28.01 10.59
C PHE A 4 -5.09 -27.49 10.98
N PHE A 5 -5.50 -27.73 12.23
CA PHE A 5 -6.78 -27.22 12.73
C PHE A 5 -6.59 -25.75 13.10
N LEU A 6 -7.08 -24.88 12.23
CA LEU A 6 -7.28 -23.48 12.57
C LEU A 6 -8.49 -23.41 13.50
N TYR A 7 -8.36 -22.73 14.63
CA TYR A 7 -9.49 -22.50 15.54
C TYR A 7 -9.53 -21.06 15.99
N TRP A 8 -10.72 -20.64 16.40
CA TRP A 8 -10.99 -19.35 17.02
C TRP A 8 -11.37 -19.60 18.47
N SER A 9 -10.94 -18.71 19.37
CA SER A 9 -11.49 -18.69 20.72
C SER A 9 -12.97 -18.31 20.70
N ASP A 10 -13.73 -18.71 21.72
CA ASP A 10 -15.18 -18.47 21.79
C ASP A 10 -15.53 -16.96 21.80
N ASP A 11 -14.62 -16.13 22.30
CA ASP A 11 -14.75 -14.66 22.31
C ASP A 11 -14.28 -13.99 21.00
N GLY A 12 -13.78 -14.79 20.04
CA GLY A 12 -13.23 -14.33 18.77
C GLY A 12 -11.95 -13.49 18.90
N GLN A 13 -11.35 -13.41 20.09
CA GLN A 13 -10.17 -12.56 20.34
C GLN A 13 -8.85 -13.25 20.02
N ARG A 14 -8.85 -14.55 19.71
CA ARG A 14 -7.65 -15.33 19.46
C ARG A 14 -7.87 -16.30 18.31
N VAL A 15 -6.85 -16.44 17.48
CA VAL A 15 -6.79 -17.45 16.42
C VAL A 15 -5.57 -18.33 16.66
N GLY A 16 -5.79 -19.63 16.69
CA GLY A 16 -4.73 -20.62 16.89
C GLY A 16 -4.60 -21.55 15.70
N TRP A 17 -3.41 -22.13 15.52
CA TRP A 17 -3.18 -23.24 14.60
C TRP A 17 -2.49 -24.37 15.36
N GLY A 18 -3.10 -25.56 15.35
CA GLY A 18 -2.56 -26.70 16.09
C GLY A 18 -2.46 -26.43 17.60
N GLN A 19 -1.46 -27.01 18.27
CA GLN A 19 -1.20 -26.81 19.71
C GLN A 19 -0.07 -25.81 20.01
N GLU A 20 0.65 -25.35 18.99
CA GLU A 20 1.95 -24.68 19.18
C GLU A 20 1.86 -23.16 19.18
N ALA A 21 0.77 -22.60 18.64
CA ALA A 21 0.73 -21.16 18.44
C ALA A 21 -0.67 -20.59 18.36
N GLU A 22 -0.76 -19.39 18.89
CA GLU A 22 -1.96 -18.59 18.99
C GLU A 22 -1.58 -17.12 18.87
N VAL A 23 -2.39 -16.36 18.15
CA VAL A 23 -2.27 -14.90 18.02
C VAL A 23 -3.56 -14.29 18.52
N SER A 24 -3.45 -13.34 19.45
CA SER A 24 -4.59 -12.50 19.80
C SER A 24 -4.88 -11.49 18.69
N MET A 25 -6.15 -11.14 18.50
CA MET A 25 -6.56 -10.07 17.60
C MET A 25 -5.84 -8.77 17.96
N GLY A 26 -5.61 -8.48 19.24
CA GLY A 26 -4.80 -7.33 19.67
C GLY A 26 -3.38 -7.34 19.11
N GLN A 27 -2.69 -8.48 19.14
CA GLN A 27 -1.37 -8.64 18.53
C GLN A 27 -1.42 -8.51 17.00
N PHE A 28 -2.43 -9.09 16.36
CA PHE A 28 -2.66 -8.95 14.93
C PHE A 28 -2.86 -7.48 14.52
N TRP A 29 -3.72 -6.75 15.22
CA TRP A 29 -3.95 -5.32 15.00
C TRP A 29 -2.69 -4.49 15.26
N SER A 30 -1.93 -4.83 16.30
CA SER A 30 -0.66 -4.16 16.60
C SER A 30 0.36 -4.35 15.47
N LEU A 31 0.44 -5.54 14.87
CA LEU A 31 1.30 -5.80 13.72
C LEU A 31 0.85 -4.98 12.50
N ALA A 32 -0.44 -4.98 12.19
CA ALA A 32 -0.98 -4.18 11.09
C ALA A 32 -0.71 -2.68 11.28
N ALA A 33 -0.94 -2.16 12.49
CA ALA A 33 -0.67 -0.77 12.84
C ALA A 33 0.83 -0.44 12.72
N HIS A 34 1.71 -1.35 13.15
CA HIS A 34 3.15 -1.21 12.99
C HIS A 34 3.54 -1.13 11.52
N LEU A 35 3.08 -2.06 10.68
CA LEU A 35 3.37 -2.07 9.24
C LEU A 35 2.88 -0.80 8.53
N ILE A 36 1.68 -0.31 8.85
CA ILE A 36 1.15 0.95 8.32
C ILE A 36 2.06 2.12 8.71
N ARG A 37 2.50 2.17 9.98
CA ARG A 37 3.40 3.22 10.46
C ARG A 37 4.74 3.18 9.73
N GLU A 38 5.32 2.00 9.56
CA GLU A 38 6.59 1.83 8.85
C GLU A 38 6.47 2.19 7.37
N ALA A 39 5.38 1.79 6.71
CA ALA A 39 5.11 2.17 5.32
C ALA A 39 4.97 3.70 5.18
N ASN A 40 4.22 4.34 6.09
CA ASN A 40 4.08 5.80 6.08
C ASN A 40 5.42 6.52 6.33
N ARG A 41 6.23 6.03 7.28
CA ARG A 41 7.58 6.55 7.51
C ARG A 41 8.42 6.45 6.24
N LEU A 42 8.45 5.26 5.65
CA LEU A 42 9.20 5.02 4.44
C LEU A 42 8.71 5.93 3.31
N CYS A 43 7.39 6.05 3.09
CA CYS A 43 6.83 6.97 2.10
C CYS A 43 7.24 8.44 2.34
N LYS A 44 7.30 8.90 3.60
CA LYS A 44 7.77 10.25 3.93
C LYS A 44 9.24 10.45 3.62
N ASP A 45 10.08 9.50 4.05
CA ASP A 45 11.53 9.53 3.78
C ASP A 45 11.78 9.51 2.27
N LEU A 46 11.02 8.67 1.59
CA LEU A 46 11.03 8.51 0.15
C LEU A 46 10.60 9.80 -0.57
N MET A 47 9.49 10.39 -0.18
CA MET A 47 9.06 11.66 -0.75
C MET A 47 9.94 12.85 -0.30
N PHE A 48 11.05 12.63 0.43
CA PHE A 48 11.88 13.69 1.02
C PHE A 48 11.08 14.72 1.82
N GLY A 49 10.01 14.27 2.50
CA GLY A 49 9.08 15.13 3.22
C GLY A 49 8.11 15.92 2.33
N LEU A 50 8.08 15.66 1.02
CA LEU A 50 7.05 16.18 0.12
C LEU A 50 5.70 15.57 0.50
N GLU A 51 4.78 16.40 0.96
CA GLU A 51 3.39 16.04 1.21
C GLU A 51 2.56 16.75 0.14
N PRO A 52 2.26 16.07 -0.98
CA PRO A 52 1.57 16.72 -2.08
C PRO A 52 0.12 17.00 -1.66
N ASP A 53 -0.27 18.27 -1.71
CA ASP A 53 -1.64 18.73 -1.46
C ASP A 53 -2.52 18.32 -2.65
N ILE A 54 -2.98 17.07 -2.62
CA ILE A 54 -3.81 16.46 -3.65
C ILE A 54 -5.19 16.26 -3.06
N ASP A 55 -6.19 16.96 -3.58
CA ASP A 55 -7.58 16.67 -3.26
C ASP A 55 -8.01 15.40 -3.99
N LEU A 56 -7.92 14.26 -3.29
CA LEU A 56 -8.30 12.96 -3.84
C LEU A 56 -9.76 12.92 -4.32
N LEU A 57 -10.64 13.81 -3.81
CA LEU A 57 -12.05 13.87 -4.22
C LEU A 57 -12.23 14.46 -5.63
N LYS A 58 -11.26 15.24 -6.10
CA LYS A 58 -11.22 15.79 -7.45
C LYS A 58 -10.59 14.81 -8.45
N ILE A 59 -9.97 13.74 -7.97
CA ILE A 59 -9.49 12.66 -8.83
C ILE A 59 -10.69 11.85 -9.28
N LYS A 60 -10.98 11.92 -10.58
CA LYS A 60 -12.05 11.13 -11.19
C LYS A 60 -11.54 10.46 -12.45
N ASP A 61 -11.67 9.15 -12.48
CA ASP A 61 -11.45 8.38 -13.71
C ASP A 61 -12.63 8.57 -14.66
N ASN A 62 -12.34 8.92 -15.91
CA ASN A 62 -13.34 8.94 -16.96
C ASN A 62 -13.50 7.53 -17.54
N MET A 63 -14.26 6.68 -16.85
CA MET A 63 -14.51 5.29 -17.25
C MET A 63 -15.17 5.12 -18.63
N ALA A 64 -15.67 6.21 -19.24
CA ALA A 64 -16.17 6.21 -20.61
C ALA A 64 -15.05 6.28 -21.66
N LYS A 65 -13.87 6.81 -21.31
CA LYS A 65 -12.68 6.79 -22.16
C LYS A 65 -12.04 5.41 -22.13
N ARG A 66 -11.98 4.78 -23.31
CA ARG A 66 -11.35 3.46 -23.52
C ARG A 66 -10.25 3.51 -24.57
N ASP A 67 -9.77 4.71 -24.88
CA ASP A 67 -8.70 4.90 -25.85
C ASP A 67 -7.45 4.16 -25.37
N LYS A 68 -6.78 3.50 -26.31
CA LYS A 68 -5.55 2.76 -26.00
C LYS A 68 -4.49 3.76 -25.54
N GLY A 69 -4.04 3.62 -24.28
CA GLY A 69 -3.08 4.53 -23.66
C GLY A 69 -3.72 5.64 -22.82
N TYR A 70 -5.04 5.67 -22.68
CA TYR A 70 -5.71 6.54 -21.70
C TYR A 70 -5.31 6.17 -20.26
N SER A 71 -5.04 7.21 -19.46
CA SER A 71 -4.83 7.12 -18.02
C SER A 71 -5.43 8.36 -17.37
N PHE A 72 -6.25 8.20 -16.32
CA PHE A 72 -6.82 9.31 -15.55
C PHE A 72 -5.75 10.22 -14.91
N VAL A 73 -4.51 9.71 -14.78
CA VAL A 73 -3.34 10.46 -14.31
C VAL A 73 -2.86 11.48 -15.36
N THR A 74 -3.14 11.22 -16.63
CA THR A 74 -2.72 12.07 -17.77
C THR A 74 -3.82 13.01 -18.28
N GLU A 75 -5.00 12.98 -17.64
CA GLU A 75 -6.13 13.80 -18.05
C GLU A 75 -5.97 15.25 -17.56
N GLU A 76 -6.12 16.20 -18.48
CA GLU A 76 -6.08 17.63 -18.15
C GLU A 76 -7.22 17.98 -17.17
N GLY A 77 -6.88 18.62 -16.05
CA GLY A 77 -7.84 19.04 -15.03
C GLY A 77 -7.98 18.10 -13.83
N THR A 78 -7.40 16.90 -13.86
CA THR A 78 -7.16 16.14 -12.61
C THR A 78 -6.09 16.89 -11.82
N GLU A 79 -6.24 17.08 -10.50
CA GLU A 79 -5.16 17.65 -9.66
C GLU A 79 -3.90 16.75 -9.60
N LEU A 80 -4.01 15.52 -10.15
CA LEU A 80 -2.89 14.66 -10.55
C LEU A 80 -2.19 15.12 -11.85
N GLY A 81 -2.57 16.26 -12.42
CA GLY A 81 -1.77 17.06 -13.35
C GLY A 81 -0.55 17.58 -12.62
N LEU A 82 0.26 16.62 -12.17
CA LEU A 82 1.46 16.76 -11.39
C LEU A 82 2.30 17.81 -12.10
N SER A 83 2.61 18.88 -11.38
CA SER A 83 3.62 19.85 -11.79
C SER A 83 4.79 19.07 -12.39
N ARG A 84 5.26 19.49 -13.56
CA ARG A 84 6.20 18.76 -14.43
C ARG A 84 7.46 18.24 -13.68
N SER A 85 7.74 18.77 -12.49
CA SER A 85 8.74 18.32 -11.51
C SER A 85 8.44 16.99 -10.78
N ILE A 86 7.19 16.65 -10.45
CA ILE A 86 6.85 15.42 -9.71
C ILE A 86 6.80 14.20 -10.65
N GLN A 87 6.43 14.39 -11.93
CA GLN A 87 6.50 13.32 -12.94
C GLN A 87 7.92 12.81 -13.17
N VAL A 88 8.93 13.68 -13.09
CA VAL A 88 10.35 13.28 -13.21
C VAL A 88 10.80 12.43 -12.02
N ASN A 89 10.24 12.66 -10.83
CA ASN A 89 10.56 11.86 -9.66
C ASN A 89 9.82 10.51 -9.64
N LEU A 90 8.50 10.45 -9.85
CA LEU A 90 7.78 9.17 -9.81
C LEU A 90 8.24 8.15 -10.89
N TYR A 91 8.79 8.62 -12.01
CA TYR A 91 9.38 7.80 -13.07
C TYR A 91 10.91 7.75 -13.06
N SER A 92 11.59 8.31 -12.04
CA SER A 92 13.03 8.15 -11.93
C SER A 92 13.36 6.65 -11.77
N SER A 93 14.44 6.21 -12.43
CA SER A 93 14.90 4.81 -12.40
C SER A 93 15.15 4.31 -10.98
N GLU A 94 15.38 5.21 -10.04
CA GLU A 94 15.64 4.92 -8.63
C GLU A 94 14.35 4.48 -7.92
N TRP A 95 13.23 5.16 -8.18
CA TRP A 95 11.90 4.82 -7.65
C TRP A 95 11.40 3.46 -8.13
N VAL A 96 11.59 3.18 -9.41
CA VAL A 96 11.20 1.90 -10.01
C VAL A 96 12.07 0.76 -9.48
N SER A 97 13.37 0.99 -9.26
CA SER A 97 14.26 0.00 -8.63
C SER A 97 13.87 -0.26 -7.18
N LEU A 98 13.58 0.79 -6.41
CA LEU A 98 13.21 0.66 -5.01
C LEU A 98 11.86 -0.04 -4.82
N ALA A 99 10.85 0.31 -5.62
CA ALA A 99 9.57 -0.39 -5.63
C ALA A 99 9.74 -1.89 -5.95
N ARG A 100 10.67 -2.23 -6.84
CA ARG A 100 11.04 -3.62 -7.16
C ARG A 100 11.67 -4.35 -5.97
N GLU A 101 12.54 -3.70 -5.22
CA GLU A 101 13.15 -4.28 -4.01
C GLU A 101 12.13 -4.49 -2.89
N LEU A 102 11.23 -3.52 -2.67
CA LEU A 102 10.15 -3.67 -1.69
C LEU A 102 9.19 -4.81 -2.06
N LEU A 103 8.90 -4.99 -3.35
CA LEU A 103 8.11 -6.12 -3.86
C LEU A 103 8.79 -7.48 -3.64
N LYS A 104 10.13 -7.53 -3.63
CA LYS A 104 10.88 -8.77 -3.32
C LYS A 104 10.79 -9.10 -1.83
N LEU A 105 10.86 -8.10 -0.96
CA LEU A 105 10.72 -8.27 0.49
C LEU A 105 9.32 -8.75 0.91
N VAL A 106 8.27 -8.31 0.21
CA VAL A 106 6.89 -8.74 0.48
C VAL A 106 6.59 -10.14 -0.08
N ARG A 107 7.39 -10.64 -1.02
CA ARG A 107 7.23 -11.96 -1.66
C ARG A 107 8.26 -13.00 -1.19
N GLY A 108 9.11 -12.64 -0.22
CA GLY A 108 10.11 -13.52 0.40
C GLY A 108 9.54 -14.27 1.60
#